data_AF-A0A7V2IMJ2-F1
#
_entry.id   AF-A0A7V2IMJ2-F1
#
_cell.length_a   1.000
_cell.length_b   1.000
_cell.length_c   1.000
_cell.angle_alpha   90.00
_cell.angle_beta   90.00
_cell.angle_gamma   90.00
#
_symmetry.space_group_name_H-M   'P 1'
#
loop_
_entity.id
_entity.type
_entity.pdbx_description
1 polymer ?
#
loop_
_entity_poly.entity_id
_entity_poly.type
_entity_poly.pdbx_seq_one_letter_code
_entity_poly.pdbx_strand_id
1 'polypeptide(L)'
;MTALSNEEFAKAVDEIAAQTRGGRPVAYYDKDGDCIEFLATHANFWAERIDDLVTVYYDEQTDEVIGSLLKGVSTFIKKHPNCAICVEAGKVRLAHLFIAGGMLTEQAEKNKEFVVQIYRKLVRKAEETKAEAEIAGVC
;
A
#
# COMPACT_ATOMS: atom_id res chain seq x y z
N MET A 1 41.12 -18.67 -4.82
CA MET A 1 39.64 -18.68 -4.72
C MET A 1 39.17 -20.00 -5.29
N THR A 2 38.57 -20.85 -4.46
CA THR A 2 38.02 -22.14 -4.88
C THR A 2 36.65 -21.88 -5.49
N ALA A 3 36.41 -22.36 -6.71
CA ALA A 3 35.11 -22.22 -7.35
C ALA A 3 34.08 -23.09 -6.61
N LEU A 4 32.96 -22.48 -6.22
CA LEU A 4 31.80 -23.20 -5.66
C LEU A 4 31.27 -24.17 -6.72
N SER A 5 30.88 -25.38 -6.30
CA SER A 5 30.15 -26.28 -7.18
C SER A 5 28.76 -25.71 -7.50
N ASN A 6 28.17 -26.15 -8.61
CA ASN A 6 26.84 -25.66 -9.03
C ASN A 6 25.76 -25.93 -7.97
N GLU A 7 25.86 -27.03 -7.21
CA GLU A 7 24.92 -27.34 -6.13
C GLU A 7 25.09 -26.40 -4.93
N GLU A 8 26.33 -26.08 -4.57
CA GLU A 8 26.61 -25.13 -3.48
C GLU A 8 26.20 -23.70 -3.86
N PHE A 9 26.36 -23.32 -5.13
CA PHE A 9 25.88 -22.05 -5.66
C PHE A 9 24.35 -21.97 -5.65
N ALA A 10 23.66 -23.01 -6.14
CA ALA A 10 22.20 -23.06 -6.13
C ALA A 10 21.64 -22.94 -4.70
N LYS A 11 22.24 -23.67 -3.75
CA LYS A 11 21.84 -23.58 -2.33
C LYS A 11 22.09 -22.20 -1.72
N ALA A 12 23.22 -21.55 -2.03
CA ALA A 12 23.50 -20.20 -1.56
C ALA A 12 22.53 -19.16 -2.14
N VAL A 13 22.15 -19.32 -3.42
CA VAL A 13 21.14 -18.46 -4.07
C VAL A 13 19.76 -18.69 -3.46
N ASP A 14 19.37 -19.93 -3.19
CA ASP A 14 18.11 -20.26 -2.54
C ASP A 14 18.04 -19.73 -1.09
N GLU A 15 19.15 -19.80 -0.34
CA GLU A 15 19.24 -19.25 1.02
C GLU A 15 19.13 -17.71 1.03
N ILE A 16 19.75 -17.03 0.06
CA ILE A 16 19.63 -15.57 -0.11
C ILE A 16 18.20 -15.20 -0.53
N ALA A 17 17.60 -15.96 -1.45
CA ALA A 17 16.22 -15.75 -1.89
C ALA A 17 15.20 -16.04 -0.79
N ALA A 18 15.46 -17.02 0.09
CA ALA A 18 14.62 -17.31 1.25
C ALA A 18 14.66 -16.18 2.29
N GLN A 19 15.78 -15.48 2.42
CA GLN A 19 15.92 -14.33 3.31
C GLN A 19 15.20 -13.07 2.81
N THR A 20 14.97 -12.94 1.50
CA THR A 20 14.19 -11.84 0.92
C THR A 20 12.69 -12.11 0.84
N ARG A 21 12.25 -13.38 0.92
CA ARG A 21 10.83 -13.79 0.90
C ARG A 21 10.02 -13.42 2.15
N GLY A 22 10.60 -12.71 3.12
CA GLY A 22 9.94 -12.24 4.34
C GLY A 22 9.98 -10.72 4.54
N GLY A 23 10.16 -9.94 3.47
CA GLY A 23 10.27 -8.49 3.55
C GLY A 23 9.09 -7.84 4.28
N ARG A 24 9.38 -6.85 5.14
CA ARG A 24 8.32 -6.03 5.75
C ARG A 24 7.54 -5.33 4.64
N PRO A 25 6.22 -5.11 4.80
CA PRO A 25 5.45 -4.32 3.85
C PRO A 25 6.11 -2.97 3.61
N VAL A 26 6.24 -2.58 2.34
CA VAL A 26 6.83 -1.30 1.94
C VAL A 26 5.82 -0.54 1.08
N ALA A 27 5.67 0.76 1.38
CA ALA A 27 5.01 1.71 0.51
C ALA A 27 6.01 2.81 0.13
N TYR A 28 6.08 3.19 -1.14
CA TYR A 28 6.85 4.36 -1.56
C TYR A 28 6.12 5.13 -2.65
N TYR A 29 6.36 6.43 -2.67
CA TYR A 29 5.83 7.34 -3.69
C TYR A 29 6.92 7.65 -4.71
N ASP A 30 6.67 7.33 -5.98
CA ASP A 30 7.46 7.76 -7.11
C ASP A 30 6.88 9.06 -7.69
N LYS A 31 7.71 10.10 -7.67
CA LYS A 31 7.34 11.43 -8.16
C LYS A 31 7.27 11.49 -9.67
N ASP A 32 8.10 10.72 -10.37
CA ASP A 32 8.19 10.80 -11.84
C ASP A 32 7.00 10.08 -12.48
N GLY A 33 6.58 8.96 -11.90
CA GLY A 33 5.36 8.25 -12.29
C GLY A 33 4.05 8.80 -11.70
N ASP A 34 4.11 9.77 -10.76
CA ASP A 34 3.00 10.20 -9.90
C ASP A 34 2.22 9.00 -9.34
N CYS A 35 2.95 8.07 -8.71
CA CYS A 35 2.36 6.84 -8.23
C CYS A 35 2.83 6.43 -6.84
N ILE A 36 1.96 5.75 -6.10
CA ILE A 36 2.32 5.03 -4.87
C ILE A 36 2.31 3.56 -5.19
N GLU A 37 3.42 2.89 -4.90
CA GLU A 37 3.51 1.45 -4.93
C GLU A 37 3.56 0.90 -3.51
N PHE A 38 2.69 -0.08 -3.24
CA PHE A 38 2.66 -0.84 -2.00
C PHE A 38 2.87 -2.33 -2.30
N LEU A 39 3.78 -2.95 -1.56
CA LEU A 39 4.05 -4.38 -1.60
C LEU A 39 4.11 -4.91 -0.17
N ALA A 40 3.27 -5.89 0.14
CA ALA A 40 3.24 -6.58 1.42
C ALA A 40 4.33 -7.65 1.53
N THR A 41 4.75 -8.23 0.40
CA THR A 41 5.82 -9.22 0.28
C THR A 41 6.58 -9.03 -1.04
N HIS A 42 7.77 -9.63 -1.14
CA HIS A 42 8.58 -9.69 -2.36
C HIS A 42 8.36 -10.99 -3.15
N ALA A 43 7.19 -11.61 -2.99
CA ALA A 43 6.81 -12.79 -3.78
C ALA A 43 6.67 -12.44 -5.26
N ASN A 44 6.75 -13.45 -6.13
CA ASN A 44 6.40 -13.28 -7.53
C ASN A 44 4.91 -12.96 -7.63
N PHE A 45 4.56 -12.03 -8.51
CA PHE A 45 3.20 -11.55 -8.62
C PHE A 45 2.78 -11.34 -10.07
N TRP A 46 1.48 -11.50 -10.31
CA TRP A 46 0.84 -10.98 -11.50
C TRP A 46 0.01 -9.74 -11.14
N ALA A 47 -0.26 -8.88 -12.12
CA ALA A 47 -0.90 -7.60 -11.90
C ALA A 47 -2.21 -7.48 -12.68
N GLU A 48 -3.25 -6.97 -12.02
CA GLU A 48 -4.54 -6.67 -12.63
C GLU A 48 -4.81 -5.17 -12.56
N ARG A 49 -5.05 -4.54 -13.72
CA ARG A 49 -5.50 -3.15 -13.76
C ARG A 49 -7.01 -3.14 -13.56
N ILE A 50 -7.44 -2.69 -12.38
CA ILE A 50 -8.86 -2.57 -12.03
C ILE A 50 -9.48 -1.38 -12.77
N ASP A 51 -8.79 -0.23 -12.72
CA ASP A 51 -9.19 0.97 -13.43
C ASP A 51 -7.96 1.86 -13.74
N ASP A 52 -8.20 3.14 -14.07
CA ASP A 52 -7.12 4.04 -14.40
C ASP A 52 -6.25 4.48 -13.20
N LEU A 53 -6.82 4.39 -11.99
CA LEU A 53 -6.22 4.78 -10.73
C LEU A 53 -5.49 3.59 -10.08
N VAL A 54 -6.07 2.40 -10.09
CA VAL A 54 -5.65 1.25 -9.27
C VAL A 54 -5.22 0.06 -10.12
N THR A 55 -4.07 -0.50 -9.77
CA THR A 55 -3.61 -1.82 -10.21
C THR A 55 -3.31 -2.66 -8.98
N VAL A 56 -3.78 -3.90 -8.95
CA VAL A 56 -3.64 -4.81 -7.81
C VAL A 56 -2.62 -5.89 -8.15
N TYR A 57 -1.78 -6.25 -7.18
CA TYR A 57 -0.79 -7.30 -7.32
C TYR A 57 -1.23 -8.53 -6.53
N TYR A 58 -1.26 -9.67 -7.20
CA TYR A 58 -1.65 -10.96 -6.64
C TYR A 58 -0.48 -11.93 -6.65
N ASP A 59 -0.35 -12.70 -5.59
CA ASP A 59 0.64 -13.78 -5.51
C ASP A 59 0.37 -14.82 -6.60
N GLU A 60 1.39 -15.21 -7.36
CA GLU A 60 1.24 -16.18 -8.46
C GLU A 60 0.79 -17.57 -8.00
N GLN A 61 1.03 -17.94 -6.74
CA GLN A 61 0.73 -19.26 -6.22
C GLN A 61 -0.61 -19.30 -5.48
N THR A 62 -0.87 -18.29 -4.66
CA THR A 62 -2.05 -18.27 -3.77
C THR A 62 -3.22 -17.44 -4.31
N ASP A 63 -2.99 -16.61 -5.31
CA ASP A 63 -3.97 -15.65 -5.83
C ASP A 63 -4.45 -14.63 -4.79
N GLU A 64 -3.69 -14.49 -3.68
CA GLU A 64 -3.99 -13.52 -2.63
C GLU A 64 -3.41 -12.15 -3.00
N VAL A 65 -4.09 -11.08 -2.59
CA VAL A 65 -3.59 -9.71 -2.78
C VAL A 65 -2.35 -9.48 -1.93
N ILE A 66 -1.27 -9.10 -2.58
CA ILE A 66 0.03 -8.83 -1.95
C ILE A 66 0.54 -7.42 -2.22
N GLY A 67 -0.20 -6.59 -2.95
CA GLY A 67 0.20 -5.23 -3.21
C GLY A 67 -0.76 -4.46 -4.10
N SER A 68 -0.40 -3.22 -4.36
CA SER A 68 -1.09 -2.39 -5.35
C SER A 68 -0.23 -1.23 -5.82
N LEU A 69 -0.56 -0.72 -6.98
CA LEU A 69 -0.06 0.53 -7.54
C LEU A 69 -1.22 1.50 -7.72
N LEU A 70 -1.02 2.73 -7.25
CA LEU A 70 -1.95 3.84 -7.42
C LEU A 70 -1.30 4.89 -8.31
N LYS A 71 -1.92 5.27 -9.43
CA LYS A 71 -1.40 6.28 -10.37
C LYS A 71 -2.16 7.61 -10.31
N GLY A 72 -1.50 8.71 -10.66
CA GLY A 72 -2.11 10.05 -10.65
C GLY A 72 -2.45 10.53 -9.24
N VAL A 73 -1.68 10.09 -8.25
CA VAL A 73 -1.97 10.26 -6.82
C VAL A 73 -2.05 11.74 -6.45
N SER A 74 -1.13 12.56 -6.97
CA SER A 74 -1.12 14.00 -6.70
C SER A 74 -2.39 14.70 -7.17
N THR A 75 -2.93 14.30 -8.32
CA THR A 75 -4.14 14.88 -8.89
C THR A 75 -5.38 14.36 -8.18
N PHE A 76 -5.40 13.05 -7.90
CA PHE A 76 -6.50 12.40 -7.19
C PHE A 76 -6.71 13.00 -5.79
N ILE A 77 -5.64 13.11 -5.00
CA ILE A 77 -5.69 13.67 -3.65
C ILE A 77 -6.14 15.14 -3.65
N LYS A 78 -5.74 15.93 -4.65
CA LYS A 78 -6.19 17.34 -4.77
C LYS A 78 -7.70 17.45 -4.99
N LYS A 79 -8.28 16.54 -5.77
CA LYS A 79 -9.73 16.51 -6.06
C LYS A 79 -10.53 15.89 -4.92
N HIS A 80 -9.95 14.90 -4.24
CA HIS A 80 -10.59 14.13 -3.18
C HIS A 80 -9.74 14.18 -1.91
N PRO A 81 -9.67 15.33 -1.22
CA PRO A 81 -8.95 15.41 0.05
C PRO A 81 -9.63 14.52 1.10
N ASN A 82 -8.83 13.81 1.90
CA ASN A 82 -9.29 12.89 2.95
C ASN A 82 -10.05 11.66 2.43
N CYS A 83 -9.59 11.09 1.31
CA CYS A 83 -10.13 9.84 0.78
C CYS A 83 -9.39 8.61 1.35
N ALA A 84 -10.06 7.46 1.25
CA ALA A 84 -9.43 6.16 1.42
C ALA A 84 -9.67 5.33 0.14
N ILE A 85 -8.66 4.58 -0.29
CA ILE A 85 -8.78 3.60 -1.36
C ILE A 85 -8.68 2.23 -0.71
N CYS A 86 -9.77 1.46 -0.77
CA CYS A 86 -9.84 0.11 -0.23
C CYS A 86 -9.92 -0.90 -1.38
N VAL A 87 -9.06 -1.91 -1.34
CA VAL A 87 -9.09 -3.08 -2.21
C VAL A 87 -9.38 -4.29 -1.33
N GLU A 88 -10.40 -5.06 -1.69
CA GLU A 88 -10.81 -6.26 -0.95
C GLU A 88 -10.78 -7.46 -1.90
N ALA A 89 -10.10 -8.53 -1.49
CA ALA A 89 -10.04 -9.77 -2.24
C ALA A 89 -10.02 -10.95 -1.27
N GLY A 90 -11.09 -11.75 -1.29
CA GLY A 90 -11.25 -12.90 -0.39
C GLY A 90 -11.19 -12.47 1.08
N LYS A 91 -10.16 -12.94 1.80
CA LYS A 91 -9.94 -12.64 3.23
C LYS A 91 -9.00 -11.44 3.47
N VAL A 92 -8.42 -10.88 2.40
CA VAL A 92 -7.44 -9.81 2.49
C VAL A 92 -8.09 -8.48 2.11
N ARG A 93 -7.86 -7.46 2.95
CA ARG A 93 -8.24 -6.07 2.68
C ARG A 93 -6.99 -5.20 2.72
N LEU A 94 -6.77 -4.44 1.66
CA LEU A 94 -5.72 -3.45 1.54
C LEU A 94 -6.36 -2.05 1.56
N ALA A 95 -5.98 -1.22 2.53
CA ALA A 95 -6.53 0.13 2.68
C ALA A 95 -5.42 1.20 2.63
N HIS A 96 -5.54 2.13 1.69
CA HIS A 96 -4.69 3.32 1.58
C HIS A 96 -5.44 4.52 2.12
N LEU A 97 -4.95 5.08 3.22
CA LEU A 97 -5.51 6.26 3.86
C LEU A 97 -4.72 7.50 3.46
N PHE A 98 -5.35 8.39 2.71
CA PHE A 98 -4.74 9.61 2.23
C PHE A 98 -5.13 10.81 3.09
N ILE A 99 -4.16 11.33 3.85
CA ILE A 99 -4.33 12.57 4.61
C ILE A 99 -3.62 13.69 3.86
N ALA A 100 -4.40 14.39 3.03
CA ALA A 100 -3.91 15.55 2.30
C ALA A 100 -3.78 16.75 3.27
N GLY A 101 -2.55 17.15 3.57
CA GLY A 101 -2.29 18.34 4.40
C GLY A 101 -2.80 19.66 3.80
N GLY A 102 -3.28 19.68 2.55
CA GLY A 102 -3.65 20.90 1.83
C GLY A 102 -4.95 21.59 2.28
N MET A 103 -5.78 20.94 3.10
CA MET A 103 -6.91 21.62 3.78
C MET A 103 -6.60 21.98 5.24
N LEU A 104 -5.36 21.74 5.69
CA LEU A 104 -4.90 22.27 6.95
C LEU A 104 -4.65 23.77 6.72
N THR A 105 -5.57 24.62 7.18
CA THR A 105 -5.33 26.07 7.33
C THR A 105 -3.98 26.31 8.03
N GLU A 106 -3.39 27.51 8.01
CA GLU A 106 -2.13 27.81 8.75
C GLU A 106 -2.19 27.33 10.22
N GLN A 107 -3.38 27.30 10.81
CA GLN A 107 -3.67 26.78 12.14
C GLN A 107 -3.44 25.26 12.28
N ALA A 108 -3.59 24.52 11.20
CA ALA A 108 -3.51 23.07 11.15
C ALA A 108 -2.15 22.57 10.62
N GLU A 109 -1.34 23.40 9.95
CA GLU A 109 0.13 23.21 9.84
C GLU A 109 0.77 23.14 11.24
N LYS A 110 0.39 24.06 12.15
CA LYS A 110 0.80 24.02 13.57
C LYS A 110 0.32 22.79 14.34
N ASN A 111 -0.74 22.14 13.86
CA ASN A 111 -1.38 20.99 14.52
C ASN A 111 -1.29 19.70 13.69
N LYS A 112 -0.40 19.63 12.71
CA LYS A 112 -0.27 18.49 11.78
C LYS A 112 -0.09 17.18 12.53
N GLU A 113 0.72 17.21 13.58
CA GLU A 113 0.97 16.08 14.46
C GLU A 113 -0.27 15.68 15.27
N PHE A 114 -1.05 16.65 15.75
CA PHE A 114 -2.32 16.42 16.45
C PHE A 114 -3.40 15.84 15.52
N VAL A 115 -3.51 16.35 14.29
CA VAL A 115 -4.45 15.83 13.28
C VAL A 115 -4.12 14.39 12.92
N VAL A 116 -2.85 14.07 12.68
CA VAL A 116 -2.39 12.69 12.46
C VAL A 116 -2.73 11.79 13.64
N GLN A 117 -2.57 12.28 14.88
CA GLN A 117 -2.94 11.53 16.09
C GLN A 117 -4.45 11.30 16.22
N ILE A 118 -5.29 12.28 15.87
CA ILE A 118 -6.75 12.12 15.82
C ILE A 118 -7.14 11.06 14.80
N TYR A 119 -6.62 11.13 13.57
CA TYR A 119 -6.94 10.14 12.55
C TYR A 119 -6.44 8.75 12.94
N ARG A 120 -5.25 8.61 13.53
CA ARG A 120 -4.80 7.33 14.10
C ARG A 120 -5.76 6.80 15.17
N LYS A 121 -6.30 7.68 16.03
CA LYS A 121 -7.27 7.29 17.04
C LYS A 121 -8.61 6.87 16.42
N LEU A 122 -9.06 7.55 15.36
CA LEU A 122 -10.27 7.21 14.62
C LEU A 122 -10.13 5.88 13.86
N VAL A 123 -8.98 5.65 13.22
CA VAL A 123 -8.65 4.37 12.57
C VAL A 123 -8.66 3.24 13.59
N ARG A 124 -7.93 3.38 14.71
CA ARG A 124 -7.97 2.39 15.80
C ARG A 124 -9.39 2.16 16.30
N LYS A 125 -10.18 3.22 16.42
CA LYS A 125 -11.56 3.08 16.89
C LYS A 125 -12.43 2.34 15.88
N ALA A 126 -12.29 2.64 14.59
CA ALA A 126 -12.99 1.95 13.53
C ALA A 126 -12.61 0.45 13.46
N GLU A 127 -11.32 0.13 13.62
CA GLU A 127 -10.82 -1.25 13.74
C GLU A 127 -11.41 -1.97 14.96
N GLU A 128 -11.41 -1.34 16.13
CA GLU A 128 -12.00 -1.88 17.36
C GLU A 128 -13.50 -2.15 17.23
N THR A 129 -14.24 -1.24 16.57
CA THR A 129 -15.70 -1.31 16.50
C THR A 129 -16.22 -2.00 15.26
N LYS A 130 -15.33 -2.42 14.34
CA LYS A 130 -15.70 -2.86 12.99
C LYS A 130 -16.67 -1.89 12.31
N ALA A 131 -16.46 -0.59 12.56
CA ALA A 131 -17.36 0.42 12.04
C ALA A 131 -17.03 0.66 10.57
N GLU A 132 -17.98 0.34 9.71
CA GLU A 132 -17.93 0.67 8.29
C GLU A 132 -18.95 1.77 8.04
N ALA A 133 -18.53 2.79 7.28
CA ALA A 133 -19.41 3.83 6.81
C ALA A 133 -19.19 3.95 5.30
N GLU A 134 -20.23 3.65 4.52
CA GLU A 134 -20.28 4.03 3.12
C GLU A 134 -20.42 5.56 3.03
N ILE A 135 -19.52 6.20 2.30
CA ILE A 135 -19.75 7.58 1.88
C ILE A 135 -20.70 7.50 0.69
N ALA A 136 -21.99 7.70 0.94
CA ALA A 136 -22.97 7.84 -0.11
C ALA A 136 -22.70 9.12 -0.90
N GLY A 137 -22.27 8.96 -2.15
CA GLY A 137 -22.33 9.98 -3.20
C GLY A 137 -21.17 10.97 -3.23
N VAL A 138 -20.36 10.89 -4.28
CA VAL A 138 -19.76 12.08 -4.92
C VAL A 138 -19.92 11.90 -6.43
N CYS A 139 -20.87 12.63 -7.00
CA CYS A 139 -21.01 12.85 -8.44
C CYS A 139 -19.86 13.71 -8.98
#